data_AF-B6K622-F1
#
_entry.id   AF-B6K622-F1
#
_cell.length_a   1.000
_cell.length_b   1.000
_cell.length_c   1.000
_cell.angle_alpha   90.00
_cell.angle_beta   90.00
_cell.angle_gamma   90.00
#
_symmetry.space_group_name_H-M   'P 1'
#
loop_
_entity.id
_entity.type
_entity.pdbx_description
1 polymer ?
#
loop_
_entity_poly.entity_id
_entity_poly.type
_entity_poly.pdbx_seq_one_letter_code
_entity_poly.pdbx_strand_id
1 'polypeptide(L)'
;MLKGVRLAKQPLRIGEEVFDKLRNKSLNRIEARISRLENTGKSSLFSTAKSDQSSCSLLAYLRLKRSPYDNETLSAIYNEYFHPEGIPLPPLPPMHMDAVFYSPNCNLGFTLKNAEGASYIQYEDYLLHLASLFVVLVCLQVYFSWKELNHLTSSYAYRLSYLTVAMQTSTDSQIAIGFTTLSLSMTKGYLIMYTLGFLFIFLSAFPSARSFFMIVEAQGLIRPSAPAQAVAAEEDEQNQEGEEHEQEETVNNEVNNNRHSRRIVSVIFTLYYVSFFVMCYAFVFVLTRPHKYAFRLLMMLLFFMNSYWIPQICRNISLGSSRSFSWSFIVGMSVCRLGLPLIILLLCEPVLGFAPNYKASLAIVAYVFMQVIILLLQESFGPRFFLPSFLFSSKSIYDYHPVIHTEDLETLVSNSNTCPICMQTIELPSEGSALHPSSIMLRRNYMLTPCHHLYHRQCLMQWMELHSICPMCRSRLPPI
;
A
#
# COMPACT_ATOMS: atom_id res chain seq x y z
N MET A 1 13.74 -25.37 4.60
CA MET A 1 14.75 -24.87 3.63
C MET A 1 16.13 -25.23 4.15
N LEU A 2 17.02 -25.77 3.30
CA LEU A 2 18.35 -26.25 3.70
C LEU A 2 19.39 -25.13 3.50
N LYS A 3 20.10 -24.74 4.56
CA LYS A 3 21.27 -23.83 4.47
C LYS A 3 22.52 -24.62 4.06
N GLY A 4 23.42 -24.03 3.25
CA GLY A 4 24.80 -24.54 3.10
C GLY A 4 25.26 -25.02 1.71
N VAL A 5 24.71 -24.52 0.60
CA VAL A 5 25.28 -24.82 -0.73
C VAL A 5 26.59 -24.05 -0.92
N ARG A 6 27.73 -24.67 -0.59
CA ARG A 6 29.04 -24.22 -1.08
C ARG A 6 29.30 -24.89 -2.42
N LEU A 7 29.40 -24.09 -3.48
CA LEU A 7 29.95 -24.55 -4.77
C LEU A 7 31.44 -24.89 -4.53
N ALA A 8 31.74 -26.16 -4.33
CA ALA A 8 33.12 -26.61 -4.30
C ALA A 8 33.73 -26.40 -5.69
N LYS A 9 34.61 -25.39 -5.82
CA LYS A 9 35.45 -25.16 -7.02
C LYS A 9 36.62 -26.14 -7.14
N GLN A 10 36.66 -27.17 -6.30
CA GLN A 10 37.66 -28.24 -6.36
C GLN A 10 36.95 -29.60 -6.33
N PRO A 11 37.33 -30.56 -7.20
CA PRO A 11 36.85 -31.93 -7.12
C PRO A 11 37.40 -32.54 -5.83
N LEU A 12 36.59 -32.58 -4.78
CA LEU A 12 37.01 -33.08 -3.47
C LEU A 12 36.42 -34.46 -3.21
N ARG A 13 37.36 -35.43 -3.26
CA ARG A 13 37.36 -36.81 -2.76
C ARG A 13 36.04 -37.26 -2.13
N ILE A 14 35.17 -37.78 -3.00
CA ILE A 14 34.29 -38.91 -2.65
C ILE A 14 35.21 -40.01 -2.10
N GLY A 15 34.82 -40.72 -1.02
CA GLY A 15 35.64 -41.80 -0.46
C GLY A 15 36.15 -42.69 -1.59
N GLU A 16 37.47 -42.92 -1.64
CA GLU A 16 38.18 -43.47 -2.80
C GLU A 16 37.45 -44.67 -3.40
N GLU A 17 36.92 -45.58 -2.56
CA GLU A 17 36.16 -46.75 -3.01
C GLU A 17 34.85 -46.44 -3.73
N VAL A 18 34.08 -45.45 -3.27
CA VAL A 18 32.80 -45.07 -3.89
C VAL A 18 33.06 -44.28 -5.17
N PHE A 19 34.09 -43.44 -5.17
CA PHE A 19 34.54 -42.74 -6.37
C PHE A 19 35.03 -43.73 -7.42
N ASP A 20 35.85 -44.70 -7.03
CA ASP A 20 36.42 -45.69 -7.93
C ASP A 20 35.36 -46.65 -8.46
N LYS A 21 34.40 -47.08 -7.63
CA LYS A 21 33.25 -47.86 -8.11
C LYS A 21 32.42 -47.10 -9.13
N LEU A 22 32.17 -45.81 -8.90
CA LEU A 22 31.39 -44.98 -9.82
C LEU A 22 32.19 -44.64 -11.10
N ARG A 23 33.48 -44.34 -10.97
CA ARG A 23 34.42 -44.12 -12.08
C ARG A 23 34.50 -45.36 -12.95
N ASN A 24 34.71 -46.54 -12.38
CA ASN A 24 34.79 -47.78 -13.13
C ASN A 24 33.46 -48.10 -13.83
N LYS A 25 32.31 -47.84 -13.19
CA LYS A 25 30.99 -48.01 -13.84
C LYS A 25 30.75 -47.02 -14.97
N SER A 26 31.36 -45.83 -14.92
CA SER A 26 31.32 -44.84 -16.01
C SER A 26 32.29 -45.20 -17.14
N LEU A 27 33.51 -45.64 -16.83
CA LEU A 27 34.51 -46.11 -17.80
C LEU A 27 33.98 -47.31 -18.58
N ASN A 28 33.42 -48.31 -17.91
CA ASN A 28 32.82 -49.48 -18.57
C ASN A 28 31.68 -49.09 -19.53
N ARG A 29 30.94 -48.02 -19.23
CA ARG A 29 29.86 -47.52 -20.09
C ARG A 29 30.39 -46.76 -21.30
N ILE A 30 31.46 -46.00 -21.12
CA ILE A 30 32.15 -45.29 -22.20
C ILE A 30 32.82 -46.31 -23.14
N GLU A 31 33.50 -47.30 -22.58
CA GLU A 31 34.16 -48.38 -23.32
C GLU A 31 33.16 -49.27 -24.06
N ALA A 32 31.99 -49.56 -23.46
CA ALA A 32 30.88 -50.23 -24.15
C ALA A 32 30.22 -49.38 -25.25
N ARG A 33 30.44 -48.06 -25.26
CA ARG A 33 29.94 -47.15 -26.29
C ARG A 33 30.98 -46.98 -27.40
N ILE A 34 32.28 -46.96 -27.06
CA ILE A 34 33.41 -46.99 -28.00
C ILE A 34 33.39 -48.31 -28.79
N SER A 35 33.27 -49.46 -28.12
CA SER A 35 33.22 -50.76 -28.81
C SER A 35 32.01 -50.93 -29.72
N ARG A 36 30.86 -50.31 -29.38
CA ARG A 36 29.69 -50.24 -30.29
C ARG A 36 29.96 -49.39 -31.52
N LEU A 37 30.71 -48.29 -31.38
CA LEU A 37 31.08 -47.41 -32.49
C LEU A 37 32.12 -48.07 -33.40
N GLU A 38 33.08 -48.81 -32.84
CA GLU A 38 34.07 -49.59 -33.60
C GLU A 38 33.42 -50.73 -34.41
N ASN A 39 32.45 -51.45 -33.81
CA ASN A 39 31.79 -52.57 -34.47
C ASN A 39 30.77 -52.18 -35.55
N THR A 40 30.26 -50.93 -35.54
CA THR A 40 29.23 -50.48 -36.51
C THR A 40 29.79 -49.67 -37.67
N GLY A 41 31.08 -49.31 -37.64
CA GLY A 41 31.81 -48.72 -38.79
C GLY A 41 31.22 -47.41 -39.35
N LYS A 42 30.27 -46.79 -38.67
CA LYS A 42 29.61 -45.54 -39.09
C LYS A 42 29.71 -44.51 -37.98
N SER A 43 30.39 -43.40 -38.27
CA SER A 43 30.26 -42.17 -37.50
C SER A 43 28.83 -41.64 -37.68
N SER A 44 27.93 -42.01 -36.78
CA SER A 44 26.58 -41.43 -36.70
C SER A 44 26.60 -39.98 -36.16
N LEU A 45 27.57 -39.17 -36.59
CA LEU A 45 27.54 -37.72 -36.44
C LEU A 45 26.49 -37.09 -37.36
N PHE A 46 26.01 -37.80 -38.38
CA PHE A 46 24.97 -37.34 -39.30
C PHE A 46 23.97 -38.45 -39.67
N SER A 47 23.20 -38.92 -38.69
CA SER A 47 21.88 -39.49 -38.99
C SER A 47 20.94 -39.04 -37.88
N THR A 48 20.24 -37.93 -38.14
CA THR A 48 18.92 -37.56 -37.59
C THR A 48 18.52 -38.28 -36.30
N ALA A 49 19.33 -38.15 -35.25
CA ALA A 49 18.85 -38.30 -33.90
C ALA A 49 18.01 -37.04 -33.69
N LYS A 50 16.69 -37.22 -33.70
CA LYS A 50 15.75 -36.29 -33.06
C LYS A 50 16.46 -35.67 -31.86
N SER A 51 16.40 -34.35 -31.74
CA SER A 51 16.87 -33.61 -30.58
C SER A 51 16.54 -34.36 -29.28
N ASP A 52 17.46 -35.16 -28.78
CA ASP A 52 17.39 -35.65 -27.42
C ASP A 52 17.73 -34.43 -26.59
N GLN A 53 16.68 -33.67 -26.25
CA GLN A 53 16.71 -32.68 -25.20
C GLN A 53 17.48 -33.31 -24.04
N SER A 54 18.67 -32.78 -23.78
CA SER A 54 19.60 -33.23 -22.76
C SER A 54 19.01 -32.99 -21.37
N SER A 55 17.98 -33.77 -21.02
CA SER A 55 17.39 -33.82 -19.70
C SER A 55 18.37 -34.54 -18.79
N CYS A 56 19.18 -33.75 -18.06
CA CYS A 56 20.05 -34.27 -17.03
C CYS A 56 19.19 -34.88 -15.91
N SER A 57 19.20 -36.21 -15.75
CA SER A 57 18.60 -36.87 -14.60
C SER A 57 19.45 -36.60 -13.36
N LEU A 58 18.87 -36.07 -12.29
CA LEU A 58 19.58 -35.77 -11.04
C LEU A 58 19.10 -36.73 -9.94
N LEU A 59 19.99 -37.60 -9.46
CA LEU A 59 19.74 -38.48 -8.33
C LEU A 59 20.12 -37.76 -7.04
N ALA A 60 19.22 -37.73 -6.06
CA ALA A 60 19.45 -37.13 -4.76
C ALA A 60 19.53 -38.21 -3.67
N TYR A 61 20.67 -38.31 -3.00
CA TYR A 61 20.87 -39.16 -1.82
C TYR A 61 20.89 -38.26 -0.58
N LEU A 62 19.97 -38.48 0.35
CA LEU A 62 19.74 -37.63 1.52
C LEU A 62 19.96 -38.48 2.78
N ARG A 63 20.80 -38.02 3.70
CA ARG A 63 21.06 -38.66 5.00
C ARG A 63 20.83 -37.65 6.11
N LEU A 64 19.78 -37.87 6.92
CA LEU A 64 19.61 -37.13 8.16
C LEU A 64 20.64 -37.58 9.20
N LYS A 65 21.18 -36.62 9.94
CA LYS A 65 22.05 -36.89 11.09
C LYS A 65 21.21 -37.25 12.31
N ARG A 66 21.80 -38.04 13.21
CA ARG A 66 21.16 -38.44 14.46
C ARG A 66 20.90 -37.19 15.33
N SER A 67 19.69 -37.11 15.88
CA SER A 67 19.32 -36.08 16.86
C SER A 67 20.19 -36.21 18.12
N PRO A 68 20.50 -35.10 18.82
CA PRO A 68 21.18 -35.14 20.11
C PRO A 68 20.30 -35.72 21.24
N TYR A 69 18.99 -35.80 21.04
CA TYR A 69 18.02 -36.29 22.02
C TYR A 69 17.67 -37.77 21.83
N ASP A 70 17.30 -38.43 22.92
CA ASP A 70 16.87 -39.83 22.90
C ASP A 70 15.43 -39.98 22.39
N ASN A 71 15.07 -41.19 21.95
CA ASN A 71 13.77 -41.42 21.33
C ASN A 71 12.59 -41.13 22.27
N GLU A 72 12.74 -41.44 23.56
CA GLU A 72 11.72 -41.13 24.58
C GLU A 72 11.51 -39.63 24.73
N THR A 73 12.61 -38.87 24.83
CA THR A 73 12.54 -37.40 24.94
C THR A 73 11.94 -36.74 23.70
N LEU A 74 12.25 -37.25 22.50
CA LEU A 74 11.63 -36.77 21.26
C LEU A 74 10.13 -37.09 21.25
N SER A 75 9.74 -38.31 21.62
CA SER A 75 8.33 -38.72 21.70
C SER A 75 7.54 -37.85 22.68
N ALA A 76 8.13 -37.53 23.84
CA ALA A 76 7.54 -36.61 24.81
C ALA A 76 7.33 -35.21 24.21
N ILE A 77 8.32 -34.67 23.47
CA ILE A 77 8.20 -33.37 22.79
C ILE A 77 7.09 -33.39 21.72
N TYR A 78 6.99 -34.45 20.92
CA TYR A 78 5.92 -34.58 19.93
C TYR A 78 4.54 -34.70 20.59
N ASN A 79 4.42 -35.47 21.67
CA ASN A 79 3.16 -35.60 22.42
C ASN A 79 2.74 -34.26 23.02
N GLU A 80 3.65 -33.55 23.70
CA GLU A 80 3.38 -32.21 24.23
C GLU A 80 3.03 -31.22 23.12
N TYR A 81 3.66 -31.33 21.94
CA TYR A 81 3.29 -30.51 20.81
C TYR A 81 1.82 -30.75 20.43
N PHE A 82 1.43 -31.99 20.08
CA PHE A 82 0.06 -32.31 19.63
C PHE A 82 -0.99 -32.18 20.73
N HIS A 83 -0.61 -32.42 21.97
CA HIS A 83 -1.45 -32.40 23.16
C HIS A 83 -0.74 -31.59 24.27
N PRO A 84 -0.91 -30.25 24.27
CA PRO A 84 -0.20 -29.40 25.22
C PRO A 84 -0.73 -29.59 26.65
N GLU A 85 0.08 -30.18 27.51
CA GLU A 85 -0.17 -30.35 28.94
C GLU A 85 0.60 -29.31 29.79
N GLY A 86 1.49 -28.54 29.15
CA GLY A 86 2.32 -27.51 29.79
C GLY A 86 3.60 -28.07 30.41
N ILE A 87 4.05 -29.25 29.99
CA ILE A 87 5.23 -29.91 30.56
C ILE A 87 6.50 -29.18 30.09
N PRO A 88 7.39 -28.74 31.00
CA PRO A 88 8.63 -28.08 30.61
C PRO A 88 9.59 -29.09 29.97
N LEU A 89 9.67 -29.09 28.64
CA LEU A 89 10.55 -29.94 27.84
C LEU A 89 11.68 -29.13 27.19
N PRO A 90 12.82 -29.75 26.88
CA PRO A 90 13.88 -29.07 26.13
C PRO A 90 13.39 -28.68 24.73
N PRO A 91 13.88 -27.56 24.15
CA PRO A 91 13.45 -27.12 22.85
C PRO A 91 13.83 -28.12 21.76
N LEU A 92 12.95 -28.31 20.76
CA LEU A 92 13.18 -29.21 19.64
C LEU A 92 14.52 -28.87 18.96
N PRO A 93 15.39 -29.85 18.64
CA PRO A 93 16.70 -29.56 18.06
C PRO A 93 16.56 -29.28 16.56
N PRO A 94 17.47 -28.50 15.95
CA PRO A 94 17.47 -28.31 14.50
C PRO A 94 17.81 -29.62 13.77
N MET A 95 17.26 -29.81 12.58
CA MET A 95 17.55 -30.98 11.75
C MET A 95 18.81 -30.73 10.93
N HIS A 96 19.78 -31.65 11.02
CA HIS A 96 20.98 -31.64 10.18
C HIS A 96 20.91 -32.74 9.14
N MET A 97 21.22 -32.41 7.89
CA MET A 97 21.19 -33.35 6.77
C MET A 97 22.46 -33.22 5.92
N ASP A 98 23.00 -34.37 5.50
CA ASP A 98 23.99 -34.47 4.44
C ASP A 98 23.28 -34.93 3.16
N ALA A 99 23.60 -34.31 2.02
CA ALA A 99 23.00 -34.66 0.73
C ALA A 99 24.04 -34.77 -0.37
N VAL A 100 23.85 -35.70 -1.30
CA VAL A 100 24.64 -35.83 -2.52
C VAL A 100 23.69 -35.87 -3.71
N PHE A 101 23.83 -34.89 -4.59
CA PHE A 101 23.12 -34.82 -5.86
C PHE A 101 24.07 -35.23 -6.97
N TYR A 102 23.70 -36.20 -7.79
CA TYR A 102 24.54 -36.71 -8.86
C TYR A 102 23.74 -36.96 -10.13
N SER A 103 24.21 -36.42 -11.26
CA SER A 103 23.65 -36.68 -12.57
C SER A 103 24.56 -37.63 -13.37
N PRO A 104 24.16 -38.89 -13.58
CA PRO A 104 24.95 -39.83 -14.37
C PRO A 104 25.01 -39.48 -15.85
N ASN A 105 24.03 -38.72 -16.37
CA ASN A 105 23.93 -38.37 -17.78
C ASN A 105 24.82 -37.16 -18.13
N CYS A 106 24.91 -36.20 -17.22
CA CYS A 106 25.64 -34.93 -17.43
C CYS A 106 26.93 -34.83 -16.61
N ASN A 107 27.27 -35.88 -15.84
CA ASN A 107 28.44 -35.96 -14.97
C ASN A 107 28.60 -34.74 -14.03
N LEU A 108 27.47 -34.24 -13.51
CA LEU A 108 27.40 -33.16 -12.55
C LEU A 108 27.14 -33.73 -11.16
N GLY A 109 27.91 -33.30 -10.17
CA GLY A 109 27.76 -33.73 -8.79
C GLY A 109 27.84 -32.55 -7.82
N PHE A 110 26.91 -32.46 -6.87
CA PHE A 110 26.91 -31.47 -5.81
C PHE A 110 26.76 -32.19 -4.47
N THR A 111 27.45 -31.69 -3.44
CA THR A 111 27.33 -32.22 -2.08
C THR A 111 26.91 -31.10 -1.14
N LEU A 112 25.95 -31.38 -0.27
CA LEU A 112 25.65 -30.59 0.90
C LEU A 112 26.10 -31.36 2.13
N LYS A 113 26.89 -30.71 2.97
CA LYS A 113 27.33 -31.25 4.26
C LYS A 113 26.82 -30.34 5.36
N ASN A 114 26.32 -30.92 6.46
CA ASN A 114 25.79 -30.20 7.60
C ASN A 114 24.72 -29.16 7.21
N ALA A 115 23.82 -29.52 6.29
CA ALA A 115 22.73 -28.62 5.95
C ALA A 115 21.76 -28.55 7.13
N GLU A 116 21.57 -27.35 7.65
CA GLU A 116 20.65 -27.09 8.76
C GLU A 116 19.27 -26.71 8.20
N GLY A 117 18.23 -27.28 8.81
CA GLY A 117 16.84 -26.96 8.52
C GLY A 117 15.99 -26.99 9.80
N ALA A 118 15.03 -26.07 9.88
CA ALA A 118 14.01 -26.12 10.92
C ALA A 118 13.03 -27.26 10.65
N SER A 119 12.59 -27.94 11.71
CA SER A 119 11.45 -28.85 11.64
C SER A 119 10.18 -28.08 11.24
N TYR A 120 9.22 -28.78 10.63
CA TYR A 120 7.90 -28.21 10.35
C TYR A 120 7.24 -27.62 11.60
N ILE A 121 7.44 -28.26 12.75
CA ILE A 121 6.93 -27.83 14.07
C ILE A 121 7.51 -26.48 14.49
N GLN A 122 8.84 -26.34 14.43
CA GLN A 122 9.52 -25.08 14.73
C GLN A 122 9.08 -23.96 13.78
N TYR A 123 8.78 -24.30 12.53
CA TYR A 123 8.28 -23.35 11.54
C TYR A 123 6.86 -22.86 11.87
N GLU A 124 5.95 -23.74 12.28
CA GLU A 124 4.61 -23.36 12.74
C GLU A 124 4.68 -22.47 14.00
N ASP A 125 5.46 -22.85 15.01
CA ASP A 125 5.65 -22.04 16.22
C ASP A 125 6.24 -20.67 15.91
N TYR A 126 7.23 -20.61 15.01
CA TYR A 126 7.82 -19.36 14.57
C TYR A 126 6.78 -18.42 13.93
N LEU A 127 5.94 -18.96 13.05
CA LEU A 127 4.86 -18.20 12.41
C LEU A 127 3.80 -17.72 13.42
N LEU A 128 3.49 -18.52 14.44
CA LEU A 128 2.58 -18.14 15.53
C LEU A 128 3.11 -16.94 16.34
N HIS A 129 4.39 -16.93 16.70
CA HIS A 129 5.01 -15.79 17.38
C HIS A 129 4.95 -14.53 16.52
N LEU A 130 5.26 -14.65 15.22
CA LEU A 130 5.18 -13.55 14.27
C LEU A 130 3.74 -13.03 14.11
N ALA A 131 2.76 -13.92 14.07
CA ALA A 131 1.34 -13.57 14.02
C ALA A 131 0.89 -12.79 15.26
N SER A 132 1.34 -13.18 16.46
CA SER A 132 1.00 -12.45 17.69
C SER A 132 1.44 -10.98 17.67
N LEU A 133 2.61 -10.69 17.10
CA LEU A 133 3.10 -9.32 16.90
C LEU A 133 2.20 -8.54 15.93
N PHE A 134 1.73 -9.19 14.86
CA PHE A 134 0.80 -8.58 13.90
C PHE A 134 -0.56 -8.26 14.50
N VAL A 135 -1.04 -9.04 15.49
CA VAL A 135 -2.32 -8.75 16.18
C VAL A 135 -2.24 -7.39 16.87
N VAL A 136 -1.15 -7.14 17.60
CA VAL A 136 -0.94 -5.84 18.27
C VAL A 136 -0.88 -4.71 17.25
N LEU A 137 -0.14 -4.90 16.14
CA LEU A 137 -0.01 -3.90 15.09
C LEU A 137 -1.35 -3.58 14.42
N VAL A 138 -2.17 -4.59 14.08
CA VAL A 138 -3.46 -4.35 13.41
C VAL A 138 -4.47 -3.70 14.36
N CYS A 139 -4.48 -4.07 15.65
CA CYS A 139 -5.33 -3.41 16.64
C CYS A 139 -4.99 -1.93 16.80
N LEU A 140 -3.69 -1.57 16.81
CA LEU A 140 -3.25 -0.18 16.82
C LEU A 140 -3.65 0.56 15.53
N GLN A 141 -3.54 -0.08 14.37
CA GLN A 141 -3.99 0.51 13.10
C GLN A 141 -5.50 0.75 13.08
N VAL A 142 -6.31 -0.18 13.58
CA VAL A 142 -7.77 0.00 13.73
C VAL A 142 -8.05 1.19 14.65
N TYR A 143 -7.37 1.29 15.80
CA TYR A 143 -7.55 2.39 16.73
C TYR A 143 -7.26 3.76 16.11
N PHE A 144 -6.11 3.92 15.43
CA PHE A 144 -5.76 5.19 14.79
C PHE A 144 -6.72 5.54 13.65
N SER A 145 -7.06 4.58 12.79
CA SER A 145 -8.01 4.80 11.68
C SER A 145 -9.42 5.12 12.17
N TRP A 146 -9.87 4.49 13.25
CA TRP A 146 -11.16 4.79 13.86
C TRP A 146 -11.19 6.19 14.48
N LYS A 147 -10.12 6.56 15.19
CA LYS A 147 -9.97 7.90 15.76
C LYS A 147 -10.02 8.99 14.68
N GLU A 148 -9.33 8.78 13.56
CA GLU A 148 -9.31 9.73 12.44
C GLU A 148 -10.68 9.84 11.78
N LEU A 149 -11.37 8.70 11.56
CA LEU A 149 -12.71 8.67 10.99
C LEU A 149 -13.71 9.50 11.82
N ASN A 150 -13.66 9.41 13.15
CA ASN A 150 -14.58 10.17 14.02
C ASN A 150 -14.33 11.68 13.99
N HIS A 151 -13.12 12.11 13.61
CA HIS A 151 -12.76 13.52 13.46
C HIS A 151 -13.05 14.06 12.04
N LEU A 152 -13.55 13.20 11.13
CA LEU A 152 -13.69 13.52 9.72
C LEU A 152 -14.97 14.33 9.43
N THR A 153 -14.87 15.66 9.42
CA THR A 153 -15.94 16.57 8.93
C THR A 153 -15.82 16.80 7.41
N SER A 154 -16.90 17.15 6.71
CA SER A 154 -16.91 17.37 5.25
C SER A 154 -15.90 18.41 4.76
N SER A 155 -15.71 19.51 5.51
CA SER A 155 -14.72 20.56 5.23
C SER A 155 -13.27 20.04 5.35
N TYR A 156 -12.99 19.26 6.40
CA TYR A 156 -11.71 18.63 6.66
C TYR A 156 -11.41 17.53 5.62
N ALA A 157 -12.42 16.71 5.29
CA ALA A 157 -12.34 15.64 4.30
C ALA A 157 -11.95 16.16 2.90
N TYR A 158 -12.40 17.35 2.52
CA TYR A 158 -12.00 17.98 1.25
C TYR A 158 -10.48 18.17 1.14
N ARG A 159 -9.78 18.46 2.24
CA ARG A 159 -8.33 18.73 2.23
C ARG A 159 -7.48 17.45 2.13
N LEU A 160 -8.04 16.31 2.50
CA LEU A 160 -7.34 15.03 2.52
C LEU A 160 -7.25 14.39 1.13
N SER A 161 -6.20 13.60 0.90
CA SER A 161 -5.98 12.88 -0.36
C SER A 161 -6.65 11.52 -0.32
N TYR A 162 -7.64 11.31 -1.18
CA TYR A 162 -8.30 10.00 -1.33
C TYR A 162 -7.32 8.91 -1.79
N LEU A 163 -6.27 9.29 -2.53
CA LEU A 163 -5.27 8.35 -3.03
C LEU A 163 -4.41 7.77 -1.91
N THR A 164 -4.10 8.56 -0.87
CA THR A 164 -3.41 8.05 0.33
C THR A 164 -4.24 6.96 1.00
N VAL A 165 -5.53 7.22 1.24
CA VAL A 165 -6.43 6.22 1.85
C VAL A 165 -6.60 5.01 0.92
N ALA A 166 -6.74 5.21 -0.39
CA ALA A 166 -6.86 4.11 -1.35
C ALA A 166 -5.61 3.22 -1.39
N MET A 167 -4.41 3.80 -1.36
CA MET A 167 -3.15 3.05 -1.27
C MET A 167 -3.10 2.24 0.03
N GLN A 168 -3.48 2.87 1.16
CA GLN A 168 -3.52 2.22 2.46
C GLN A 168 -4.49 1.03 2.49
N THR A 169 -5.72 1.22 2.03
CA THR A 169 -6.76 0.17 1.93
C THR A 169 -6.32 -0.96 1.01
N SER A 170 -5.68 -0.63 -0.12
CA SER A 170 -5.14 -1.65 -1.03
C SER A 170 -4.13 -2.54 -0.31
N THR A 171 -3.14 -1.96 0.37
CA THR A 171 -2.16 -2.73 1.15
C THR A 171 -2.82 -3.62 2.20
N ASP A 172 -3.79 -3.10 2.95
CA ASP A 172 -4.46 -3.84 4.03
C ASP A 172 -5.26 -5.03 3.50
N SER A 173 -5.97 -4.85 2.37
CA SER A 173 -6.67 -5.93 1.69
C SER A 173 -5.72 -7.03 1.20
N GLN A 174 -4.53 -6.68 0.70
CA GLN A 174 -3.56 -7.69 0.29
C GLN A 174 -2.99 -8.48 1.49
N ILE A 175 -2.73 -7.79 2.60
CA ILE A 175 -2.28 -8.43 3.83
C ILE A 175 -3.35 -9.39 4.36
N ALA A 176 -4.61 -8.98 4.34
CA ALA A 176 -5.74 -9.83 4.72
C ALA A 176 -5.80 -11.12 3.88
N ILE A 177 -5.67 -11.00 2.56
CA ILE A 177 -5.68 -12.14 1.64
C ILE A 177 -4.47 -13.04 1.92
N GLY A 178 -3.30 -12.47 2.19
CA GLY A 178 -2.09 -13.21 2.55
C GLY A 178 -2.27 -14.05 3.81
N PHE A 179 -2.78 -13.47 4.90
CA PHE A 179 -3.04 -14.20 6.16
C PHE A 179 -4.16 -15.24 6.02
N THR A 180 -5.23 -14.93 5.28
CA THR A 180 -6.33 -15.88 5.01
C THR A 180 -5.86 -17.04 4.13
N THR A 181 -4.96 -16.79 3.19
CA THR A 181 -4.37 -17.86 2.37
C THR A 181 -3.43 -18.71 3.19
N LEU A 182 -2.61 -18.09 4.05
CA LEU A 182 -1.69 -18.79 4.94
C LEU A 182 -2.44 -19.62 5.99
N SER A 183 -3.62 -19.17 6.46
CA SER A 183 -4.42 -19.96 7.40
C SER A 183 -4.80 -21.31 6.81
N LEU A 184 -5.12 -21.38 5.51
CA LEU A 184 -5.47 -22.64 4.83
C LEU A 184 -4.33 -23.67 4.80
N SER A 185 -3.06 -23.24 4.95
CA SER A 185 -1.92 -24.17 4.95
C SER A 185 -1.52 -24.65 6.35
N MET A 186 -2.07 -24.06 7.42
CA MET A 186 -1.65 -24.30 8.80
C MET A 186 -2.73 -25.06 9.57
N THR A 187 -2.32 -26.01 10.42
CA THR A 187 -3.28 -26.81 11.22
C THR A 187 -3.50 -26.20 12.61
N LYS A 188 -2.44 -25.93 13.37
CA LYS A 188 -2.54 -25.37 14.74
C LYS A 188 -2.72 -23.86 14.77
N GLY A 189 -2.07 -23.16 13.86
CA GLY A 189 -2.11 -21.70 13.76
C GLY A 189 -3.31 -21.14 12.97
N TYR A 190 -4.21 -21.99 12.48
CA TYR A 190 -5.32 -21.60 11.61
C TYR A 190 -6.14 -20.44 12.20
N LEU A 191 -6.56 -20.57 13.47
CA LEU A 191 -7.47 -19.60 14.09
C LEU A 191 -6.82 -18.21 14.22
N ILE A 192 -5.55 -18.14 14.63
CA ILE A 192 -4.83 -16.87 14.80
C ILE A 192 -4.59 -16.20 13.44
N MET A 193 -4.21 -16.97 12.42
CA MET A 193 -4.02 -16.42 11.07
C MET A 193 -5.34 -15.96 10.44
N TYR A 194 -6.41 -16.72 10.64
CA TYR A 194 -7.74 -16.36 10.14
C TYR A 194 -8.28 -15.10 10.83
N THR A 195 -8.12 -14.99 12.16
CA THR A 195 -8.51 -13.79 12.91
C THR A 195 -7.70 -12.57 12.48
N LEU A 196 -6.41 -12.70 12.21
CA LEU A 196 -5.62 -11.62 11.60
C LEU A 196 -6.16 -11.20 10.23
N GLY A 197 -6.44 -12.16 9.35
CA GLY A 197 -7.07 -11.90 8.06
C GLY A 197 -8.38 -11.12 8.21
N PHE A 198 -9.24 -11.55 9.15
CA PHE A 198 -10.49 -10.88 9.48
C PHE A 198 -10.29 -9.45 10.01
N LEU A 199 -9.32 -9.22 10.91
CA LEU A 199 -9.03 -7.89 11.44
C LEU A 199 -8.56 -6.92 10.36
N PHE A 200 -7.74 -7.38 9.40
CA PHE A 200 -7.35 -6.56 8.25
C PHE A 200 -8.51 -6.31 7.27
N ILE A 201 -9.43 -7.28 7.08
CA ILE A 201 -10.68 -7.06 6.34
C ILE A 201 -11.53 -6.00 7.05
N PHE A 202 -11.64 -6.08 8.38
CA PHE A 202 -12.38 -5.10 9.17
C PHE A 202 -11.78 -3.69 9.00
N LEU A 203 -10.45 -3.57 9.12
CA LEU A 203 -9.72 -2.31 8.91
C LEU A 203 -9.97 -1.73 7.51
N SER A 204 -9.87 -2.55 6.46
CA SER A 204 -10.04 -2.07 5.08
C SER A 204 -11.50 -1.76 4.74
N ALA A 205 -12.46 -2.59 5.17
CA ALA A 205 -13.87 -2.48 4.82
C ALA A 205 -14.65 -1.44 5.63
N PHE A 206 -14.26 -1.15 6.87
CA PHE A 206 -14.99 -0.21 7.73
C PHE A 206 -14.34 1.17 7.81
N PRO A 207 -13.33 1.44 8.67
CA PRO A 207 -12.82 2.80 8.86
C PRO A 207 -12.18 3.36 7.60
N SER A 208 -11.41 2.56 6.86
CA SER A 208 -10.71 3.02 5.66
C SER A 208 -11.65 3.26 4.47
N ALA A 209 -12.56 2.33 4.18
CA ALA A 209 -13.55 2.53 3.12
C ALA A 209 -14.51 3.68 3.41
N ARG A 210 -14.98 3.83 4.65
CA ARG A 210 -15.86 4.95 5.05
C ARG A 210 -15.14 6.29 4.92
N SER A 211 -13.89 6.39 5.41
CA SER A 211 -13.08 7.58 5.25
C SER A 211 -12.86 7.92 3.77
N PHE A 212 -12.59 6.91 2.93
CA PHE A 212 -12.45 7.08 1.49
C PHE A 212 -13.72 7.66 0.85
N PHE A 213 -14.90 7.10 1.10
CA PHE A 213 -16.15 7.59 0.53
C PHE A 213 -16.46 9.02 0.98
N MET A 214 -16.30 9.34 2.27
CA MET A 214 -16.51 10.69 2.78
C MET A 214 -15.59 11.73 2.13
N ILE A 215 -14.31 11.37 1.88
CA ILE A 215 -13.36 12.25 1.18
C ILE A 215 -13.78 12.46 -0.28
N VAL A 216 -14.16 11.39 -0.99
CA VAL A 216 -14.57 11.47 -2.40
C VAL A 216 -15.87 12.27 -2.56
N GLU A 217 -16.82 12.11 -1.65
CA GLU A 217 -18.07 12.88 -1.59
C GLU A 217 -17.81 14.37 -1.29
N ALA A 218 -16.98 14.66 -0.28
CA ALA A 218 -16.58 16.02 0.06
C ALA A 218 -15.94 16.74 -1.13
N GLN A 219 -15.11 16.04 -1.90
CA GLN A 219 -14.48 16.55 -3.13
C GLN A 219 -15.46 16.71 -4.30
N GLY A 220 -16.70 16.24 -4.18
CA GLY A 220 -17.73 16.36 -5.21
C GLY A 220 -17.49 15.45 -6.41
N LEU A 221 -16.62 14.45 -6.27
CA LEU A 221 -16.35 13.44 -7.30
C LEU A 221 -17.54 12.47 -7.46
N ILE A 222 -18.32 12.29 -6.38
CA ILE A 222 -19.60 11.59 -6.36
C ILE A 222 -20.64 12.57 -5.81
N ARG A 223 -21.60 12.99 -6.64
CA ARG A 223 -22.79 13.70 -6.17
C ARG A 223 -23.91 12.68 -5.98
N PRO A 224 -24.61 12.65 -4.85
CA PRO A 224 -25.87 11.94 -4.77
C PRO A 224 -26.82 12.58 -5.80
N SER A 225 -27.44 11.75 -6.64
CA SER A 225 -28.53 12.17 -7.51
C SER A 225 -29.60 12.83 -6.63
N ALA A 226 -29.91 14.09 -6.89
CA ALA A 226 -31.03 14.75 -6.23
C ALA A 226 -32.29 13.88 -6.46
N PRO A 227 -33.12 13.63 -5.43
CA PRO A 227 -34.39 12.97 -5.67
C PRO A 227 -35.18 13.81 -6.68
N ALA A 228 -35.59 13.19 -7.78
CA ALA A 228 -36.30 13.80 -8.91
C ALA A 228 -37.68 14.41 -8.56
N GLN A 229 -37.98 14.61 -7.28
CA GLN A 229 -39.31 14.99 -6.78
C GLN A 229 -39.46 16.48 -6.47
N ALA A 230 -38.42 17.30 -6.63
CA ALA A 230 -38.52 18.75 -6.35
C ALA A 230 -38.85 19.61 -7.60
N VAL A 231 -38.88 19.03 -8.81
CA VAL A 231 -39.19 19.77 -10.05
C VAL A 231 -40.69 19.70 -10.41
N ALA A 232 -41.48 18.89 -9.71
CA ALA A 232 -42.89 18.67 -10.04
C ALA A 232 -43.88 19.61 -9.31
N ALA A 233 -43.41 20.68 -8.66
CA ALA A 233 -44.27 21.54 -7.86
C ALA A 233 -43.92 23.02 -8.07
N GLU A 234 -44.22 23.52 -9.27
CA GLU A 234 -44.63 24.90 -9.60
C GLU A 234 -44.61 25.03 -11.14
N GLU A 235 -45.59 24.41 -11.81
CA GLU A 235 -45.93 24.75 -13.20
C GLU A 235 -47.01 25.84 -13.14
N ASP A 236 -46.60 27.11 -13.24
CA ASP A 236 -47.48 28.19 -13.69
C ASP A 236 -47.35 28.28 -15.22
N GLU A 237 -48.43 27.98 -15.93
CA GLU A 237 -48.54 27.96 -17.39
C GLU A 237 -48.33 29.38 -17.98
N GLN A 238 -47.10 29.74 -18.37
CA GLN A 238 -46.82 30.74 -19.42
C GLN A 238 -45.31 30.88 -19.74
N ASN A 239 -44.70 29.94 -20.49
CA ASN A 239 -43.58 30.17 -21.43
C ASN A 239 -43.04 28.87 -22.10
N GLN A 240 -43.76 28.34 -23.09
CA GLN A 240 -43.47 27.02 -23.68
C GLN A 240 -42.35 26.91 -24.73
N GLU A 241 -41.65 27.99 -25.12
CA GLU A 241 -40.55 27.89 -26.11
C GLU A 241 -39.15 28.09 -25.50
N GLY A 242 -39.04 28.57 -24.25
CA GLY A 242 -37.77 28.69 -23.52
C GLY A 242 -37.48 27.52 -22.57
N GLU A 243 -38.53 26.88 -22.05
CA GLU A 243 -38.43 25.84 -21.01
C GLU A 243 -37.96 24.48 -21.56
N GLU A 244 -38.30 24.12 -22.80
CA GLU A 244 -37.81 22.86 -23.41
C GLU A 244 -36.28 22.86 -23.56
N HIS A 245 -35.69 24.01 -23.90
CA HIS A 245 -34.24 24.12 -24.08
C HIS A 245 -33.47 24.12 -22.75
N GLU A 246 -34.04 24.70 -21.68
CA GLU A 246 -33.47 24.66 -20.32
C GLU A 246 -33.68 23.31 -19.63
N GLN A 247 -34.81 22.64 -19.84
CA GLN A 247 -35.04 21.27 -19.35
C GLN A 247 -34.14 20.26 -20.06
N GLU A 248 -33.94 20.39 -21.37
CA GLU A 248 -33.02 19.51 -22.11
C GLU A 248 -31.56 19.74 -21.72
N GLU A 249 -31.13 20.98 -21.47
CA GLU A 249 -29.78 21.28 -20.95
C GLU A 249 -29.55 20.78 -19.52
N THR A 250 -30.53 20.92 -18.63
CA THR A 250 -30.41 20.44 -17.23
C THR A 250 -30.36 18.92 -17.16
N VAL A 251 -31.22 18.21 -17.90
CA VAL A 251 -31.20 16.74 -18.00
C VAL A 251 -29.90 16.25 -18.63
N ASN A 252 -29.42 16.89 -19.71
CA ASN A 252 -28.14 16.54 -20.34
C ASN A 252 -26.95 16.78 -19.42
N ASN A 253 -26.97 17.85 -18.62
CA ASN A 253 -25.94 18.15 -17.61
C ASN A 253 -25.96 17.14 -16.46
N GLU A 254 -27.12 16.70 -15.98
CA GLU A 254 -27.23 15.65 -14.97
C GLU A 254 -26.76 14.28 -15.48
N VAL A 255 -27.17 13.89 -16.70
CA VAL A 255 -26.72 12.64 -17.34
C VAL A 255 -25.21 12.65 -17.57
N ASN A 256 -24.63 13.77 -18.02
CA ASN A 256 -23.18 13.92 -18.20
C ASN A 256 -22.42 13.89 -16.87
N ASN A 257 -22.92 14.56 -15.83
CA ASN A 257 -22.33 14.54 -14.49
C ASN A 257 -22.38 13.15 -13.86
N ASN A 258 -23.50 12.43 -13.99
CA ASN A 258 -23.64 11.06 -13.54
C ASN A 258 -22.70 10.11 -14.29
N ARG A 259 -22.53 10.31 -15.60
CA ARG A 259 -21.56 9.57 -16.41
C ARG A 259 -20.12 9.85 -15.98
N HIS A 260 -19.78 11.10 -15.65
CA HIS A 260 -18.45 11.49 -15.17
C HIS A 260 -18.13 10.87 -13.81
N SER A 261 -19.05 10.95 -12.85
CA SER A 261 -18.93 10.30 -11.53
C SER A 261 -18.75 8.79 -11.65
N ARG A 262 -19.58 8.10 -12.45
CA ARG A 262 -19.45 6.65 -12.70
C ARG A 262 -18.11 6.28 -13.34
N ARG A 263 -17.59 7.10 -14.25
CA ARG A 263 -16.26 6.88 -14.86
C ARG A 263 -15.14 6.99 -13.82
N ILE A 264 -15.17 8.00 -12.96
CA ILE A 264 -14.17 8.17 -11.89
C ILE A 264 -14.16 6.96 -10.95
N VAL A 265 -15.35 6.56 -10.48
CA VAL A 265 -15.51 5.39 -9.61
C VAL A 265 -15.02 4.11 -10.29
N SER A 266 -15.37 3.90 -11.56
CA SER A 266 -14.93 2.75 -12.35
C SER A 266 -13.41 2.71 -12.52
N VAL A 267 -12.75 3.86 -12.78
CA VAL A 267 -11.29 3.95 -12.87
C VAL A 267 -10.64 3.57 -11.54
N ILE A 268 -11.16 4.05 -10.41
CA ILE A 268 -10.63 3.74 -9.09
C ILE A 268 -10.72 2.23 -8.81
N PHE A 269 -11.89 1.62 -9.05
CA PHE A 269 -12.06 0.18 -8.91
C PHE A 269 -11.14 -0.60 -9.86
N THR A 270 -11.00 -0.16 -11.10
CA THR A 270 -10.09 -0.79 -12.07
C THR A 270 -8.65 -0.75 -11.59
N LEU A 271 -8.17 0.39 -11.09
CA LEU A 271 -6.83 0.52 -10.52
C LEU A 271 -6.63 -0.39 -9.31
N TYR A 272 -7.66 -0.54 -8.45
CA TYR A 272 -7.64 -1.46 -7.33
C TYR A 272 -7.51 -2.92 -7.78
N TYR A 273 -8.32 -3.37 -8.74
CA TYR A 273 -8.23 -4.73 -9.27
C TYR A 273 -6.90 -4.99 -9.98
N VAL A 274 -6.41 -4.04 -10.77
CA VAL A 274 -5.09 -4.14 -11.41
C VAL A 274 -4.00 -4.25 -10.34
N SER A 275 -4.06 -3.43 -9.29
CA SER A 275 -3.13 -3.50 -8.15
C SER A 275 -3.15 -4.88 -7.49
N PHE A 276 -4.33 -5.47 -7.29
CA PHE A 276 -4.49 -6.83 -6.75
C PHE A 276 -3.81 -7.89 -7.64
N PHE A 277 -4.10 -7.92 -8.94
CA PHE A 277 -3.50 -8.91 -9.84
C PHE A 277 -1.98 -8.74 -9.95
N VAL A 278 -1.48 -7.50 -10.00
CA VAL A 278 -0.04 -7.21 -10.03
C VAL A 278 0.64 -7.68 -8.74
N MET A 279 0.01 -7.46 -7.57
CA MET A 279 0.50 -7.93 -6.28
C MET A 279 0.55 -9.44 -6.18
N CYS A 280 -0.53 -10.14 -6.56
CA CYS A 280 -0.59 -11.60 -6.57
C CYS A 280 0.49 -12.18 -7.51
N TYR A 281 0.65 -11.61 -8.71
CA TYR A 281 1.71 -12.01 -9.63
C TYR A 281 3.10 -11.76 -9.03
N ALA A 282 3.33 -10.59 -8.42
CA ALA A 282 4.59 -10.26 -7.78
C ALA A 282 4.91 -11.21 -6.62
N PHE A 283 3.91 -11.61 -5.82
CA PHE A 283 4.08 -12.58 -4.74
C PHE A 283 4.51 -13.95 -5.27
N VAL A 284 3.81 -14.48 -6.27
CA VAL A 284 4.18 -15.75 -6.92
C VAL A 284 5.58 -15.65 -7.55
N PHE A 285 5.93 -14.51 -8.13
CA PHE A 285 7.26 -14.27 -8.69
C PHE A 285 8.34 -14.28 -7.60
N VAL A 286 8.09 -13.66 -6.44
CA VAL A 286 9.02 -13.69 -5.29
C VAL A 286 9.26 -15.12 -4.81
N LEU A 287 8.23 -15.97 -4.79
CA LEU A 287 8.36 -17.37 -4.35
C LEU A 287 9.05 -18.29 -5.36
N THR A 288 8.93 -18.01 -6.66
CA THR A 288 9.38 -18.94 -7.73
C THR A 288 10.73 -18.58 -8.33
N ARG A 289 11.19 -17.33 -8.19
CA ARG A 289 12.38 -16.81 -8.88
C ARG A 289 13.64 -16.90 -8.02
N PRO A 290 14.84 -16.93 -8.65
CA PRO A 290 16.08 -16.98 -7.90
C PRO A 290 16.20 -15.80 -6.94
N HIS A 291 16.73 -16.06 -5.73
CA HIS A 291 16.72 -15.13 -4.59
C HIS A 291 17.14 -13.70 -4.93
N LYS A 292 18.09 -13.48 -5.85
CA LYS A 292 18.53 -12.13 -6.26
C LYS A 292 17.43 -11.29 -6.92
N TYR A 293 16.63 -11.90 -7.79
CA TYR A 293 15.54 -11.20 -8.50
C TYR A 293 14.32 -11.06 -7.60
N ALA A 294 14.02 -12.10 -6.82
CA ALA A 294 12.96 -12.08 -5.82
C ALA A 294 13.17 -10.97 -4.78
N PHE A 295 14.39 -10.84 -4.24
CA PHE A 295 14.73 -9.77 -3.30
C PHE A 295 14.59 -8.37 -3.91
N ARG A 296 15.05 -8.16 -5.15
CA ARG A 296 14.87 -6.86 -5.83
C ARG A 296 13.40 -6.51 -6.02
N LEU A 297 12.58 -7.46 -6.47
CA LEU A 297 11.14 -7.24 -6.63
C LEU A 297 10.47 -6.95 -5.28
N LEU A 298 10.83 -7.68 -4.22
CA LEU A 298 10.35 -7.44 -2.87
C LEU A 298 10.69 -6.02 -2.41
N MET A 299 11.91 -5.53 -2.66
CA MET A 299 12.30 -4.16 -2.28
C MET A 299 11.51 -3.10 -3.05
N MET A 300 11.30 -3.30 -4.36
CA MET A 300 10.45 -2.41 -5.16
C MET A 300 9.02 -2.39 -4.64
N LEU A 301 8.46 -3.55 -4.31
CA LEU A 301 7.11 -3.66 -3.77
C LEU A 301 6.99 -2.96 -2.41
N LEU A 302 7.92 -3.21 -1.49
CA LEU A 302 7.93 -2.55 -0.19
C LEU A 302 8.11 -1.04 -0.32
N PHE A 303 8.90 -0.56 -1.28
CA PHE A 303 9.02 0.87 -1.57
C PHE A 303 7.66 1.48 -1.94
N PHE A 304 6.99 0.95 -2.97
CA PHE A 304 5.69 1.48 -3.41
C PHE A 304 4.60 1.37 -2.33
N MET A 305 4.58 0.27 -1.57
CA MET A 305 3.63 0.08 -0.47
C MET A 305 3.86 1.06 0.69
N ASN A 306 5.08 1.58 0.85
CA ASN A 306 5.42 2.58 1.87
C ASN A 306 5.40 4.03 1.34
N SER A 307 4.95 4.27 0.10
CA SER A 307 4.83 5.61 -0.51
C SER A 307 3.47 6.29 -0.24
N TYR A 308 2.69 5.82 0.73
CA TYR A 308 1.30 6.25 0.93
C TYR A 308 1.13 7.71 1.37
N TRP A 309 2.17 8.39 1.90
CA TRP A 309 2.09 9.81 2.22
C TRP A 309 2.36 10.74 1.02
N ILE A 310 2.98 10.25 -0.06
CA ILE A 310 3.30 11.07 -1.24
C ILE A 310 2.05 11.74 -1.84
N PRO A 311 0.92 11.03 -2.03
CA PRO A 311 -0.28 11.69 -2.54
C PRO A 311 -0.81 12.81 -1.65
N GLN A 312 -0.62 12.74 -0.33
CA GLN A 312 -0.99 13.81 0.60
C GLN A 312 -0.04 15.01 0.45
N ILE A 313 1.26 14.77 0.36
CA ILE A 313 2.28 15.81 0.12
C ILE A 313 1.95 16.57 -1.18
N CYS A 314 1.62 15.85 -2.26
CA CYS A 314 1.22 16.45 -3.53
C CYS A 314 -0.08 17.25 -3.40
N ARG A 315 -1.09 16.74 -2.68
CA ARG A 315 -2.35 17.44 -2.49
C ARG A 315 -2.20 18.74 -1.70
N ASN A 316 -1.35 18.75 -0.68
CA ASN A 316 -1.01 19.95 0.09
C ASN A 316 -0.42 21.03 -0.82
N ILE A 317 0.49 20.64 -1.73
CA ILE A 317 1.10 21.55 -2.70
C ILE A 317 0.03 22.15 -3.63
N SER A 318 -0.85 21.29 -4.18
CA SER A 318 -1.91 21.71 -5.09
C SER A 318 -2.91 22.67 -4.43
N LEU A 319 -3.43 22.31 -3.26
CA LEU A 319 -4.44 23.10 -2.55
C LEU A 319 -3.88 24.35 -1.87
N GLY A 320 -2.57 24.41 -1.58
CA GLY A 320 -1.99 25.52 -0.82
C GLY A 320 -2.39 25.53 0.66
N SER A 321 -3.06 24.48 1.16
CA SER A 321 -3.38 24.28 2.57
C SER A 321 -2.33 23.38 3.23
N SER A 322 -1.95 23.74 4.46
CA SER A 322 -1.00 22.99 5.29
C SER A 322 -1.64 22.01 6.27
N ARG A 323 -2.97 22.05 6.47
CA ARG A 323 -3.67 21.09 7.34
C ARG A 323 -3.88 19.76 6.62
N SER A 324 -3.14 18.74 7.05
CA SER A 324 -3.20 17.33 6.65
C SER A 324 -4.04 16.50 7.64
N PHE A 325 -3.95 15.16 7.52
CA PHE A 325 -4.34 14.20 8.57
C PHE A 325 -3.84 14.59 9.97
N SER A 326 -4.52 14.12 11.03
CA SER A 326 -4.08 14.41 12.39
C SER A 326 -2.67 13.86 12.68
N TRP A 327 -1.85 14.59 13.44
CA TRP A 327 -0.50 14.12 13.81
C TRP A 327 -0.50 12.78 14.53
N SER A 328 -1.52 12.52 15.36
CA SER A 328 -1.66 11.21 16.02
C SER A 328 -1.87 10.08 15.00
N PHE A 329 -2.62 10.34 13.93
CA PHE A 329 -2.81 9.39 12.85
C PHE A 329 -1.54 9.24 12.00
N ILE A 330 -0.89 10.35 11.60
CA ILE A 330 0.32 10.32 10.77
C ILE A 330 1.43 9.52 11.45
N VAL A 331 1.78 9.86 12.70
CA VAL A 331 2.85 9.19 13.44
C VAL A 331 2.46 7.77 13.80
N GLY A 332 1.24 7.58 14.33
CA GLY A 332 0.74 6.28 14.75
C GLY A 332 0.69 5.27 13.60
N MET A 333 0.11 5.66 12.46
CA MET A 333 0.04 4.80 11.27
C MET A 333 1.41 4.54 10.67
N SER A 334 2.31 5.53 10.64
CA SER A 334 3.66 5.34 10.11
C SER A 334 4.46 4.31 10.92
N VAL A 335 4.39 4.38 12.24
CA VAL A 335 5.05 3.42 13.14
C VAL A 335 4.45 2.03 13.00
N CYS A 336 3.12 1.91 13.02
CA CYS A 336 2.47 0.60 12.93
C CYS A 336 2.70 -0.07 11.56
N ARG A 337 2.71 0.71 10.47
CA ARG A 337 2.95 0.19 9.12
C ARG A 337 4.40 -0.14 8.84
N LEU A 338 5.36 0.52 9.51
CA LEU A 338 6.78 0.13 9.49
C LEU A 338 7.02 -1.26 10.10
N GLY A 339 6.13 -1.74 10.97
CA GLY A 339 6.21 -3.08 11.55
C GLY A 339 6.31 -4.18 10.49
N LEU A 340 5.47 -4.14 9.45
CA LEU A 340 5.44 -5.15 8.40
C LEU A 340 6.76 -5.29 7.60
N PRO A 341 7.31 -4.23 6.98
CA PRO A 341 8.57 -4.34 6.25
C PRO A 341 9.74 -4.73 7.16
N LEU A 342 9.74 -4.28 8.43
CA LEU A 342 10.79 -4.65 9.38
C LEU A 342 10.73 -6.14 9.75
N ILE A 343 9.53 -6.67 10.02
CA ILE A 343 9.33 -8.10 10.28
C ILE A 343 9.77 -8.93 9.06
N ILE A 344 9.38 -8.53 7.85
CA ILE A 344 9.76 -9.23 6.61
C ILE A 344 11.28 -9.24 6.41
N LEU A 345 11.95 -8.12 6.68
CA LEU A 345 13.39 -7.95 6.40
C LEU A 345 14.34 -8.46 7.48
N LEU A 346 13.88 -8.51 8.73
CA LEU A 346 14.72 -8.88 9.88
C LEU A 346 14.38 -10.27 10.43
N LEU A 347 13.11 -10.67 10.36
CA LEU A 347 12.60 -11.86 11.04
C LEU A 347 12.27 -12.98 10.04
N CYS A 348 11.69 -12.70 8.87
CA CYS A 348 11.20 -13.73 7.93
C CYS A 348 12.28 -14.56 7.17
N GLU A 349 13.50 -14.74 7.70
CA GLU A 349 14.51 -15.62 7.10
C GLU A 349 14.00 -17.07 6.90
N PRO A 350 13.33 -17.72 7.87
CA PRO A 350 12.85 -19.10 7.70
C PRO A 350 11.73 -19.24 6.65
N VAL A 351 10.97 -18.16 6.44
CA VAL A 351 9.78 -18.12 5.58
C VAL A 351 10.15 -17.80 4.13
N LEU A 352 10.94 -16.75 3.92
CA LEU A 352 11.28 -16.23 2.59
C LEU A 352 12.69 -16.63 2.13
N GLY A 353 13.51 -17.20 3.00
CA GLY A 353 14.88 -17.60 2.69
C GLY A 353 15.83 -16.43 2.45
N PHE A 354 15.44 -15.20 2.84
CA PHE A 354 16.31 -14.03 2.78
C PHE A 354 17.01 -13.83 4.12
N ALA A 355 18.34 -13.73 4.09
CA ALA A 355 19.10 -13.35 5.27
C ALA A 355 18.69 -11.95 5.76
N PRO A 356 18.76 -11.67 7.07
CA PRO A 356 18.38 -10.37 7.62
C PRO A 356 19.21 -9.25 7.00
N ASN A 357 18.54 -8.21 6.49
CA ASN A 357 19.18 -7.11 5.75
C ASN A 357 18.99 -5.75 6.44
N TYR A 358 19.82 -5.47 7.43
CA TYR A 358 19.75 -4.22 8.23
C TYR A 358 19.84 -2.94 7.40
N LYS A 359 20.63 -2.92 6.31
CA LYS A 359 20.76 -1.75 5.43
C LYS A 359 19.44 -1.43 4.71
N ALA A 360 18.73 -2.45 4.24
CA ALA A 360 17.44 -2.27 3.59
C ALA A 360 16.37 -1.82 4.59
N SER A 361 16.37 -2.40 5.80
CA SER A 361 15.48 -1.98 6.89
C SER A 361 15.67 -0.51 7.26
N LEU A 362 16.93 -0.08 7.42
CA LEU A 362 17.25 1.33 7.71
C LEU A 362 16.81 2.25 6.56
N ALA A 363 17.00 1.83 5.31
CA ALA A 363 16.57 2.62 4.15
C ALA A 363 15.05 2.85 4.12
N ILE A 364 14.24 1.82 4.41
CA ILE A 364 12.78 1.95 4.47
C ILE A 364 12.35 2.85 5.63
N VAL A 365 12.95 2.69 6.82
CA VAL A 365 12.68 3.56 7.98
C VAL A 365 13.01 5.01 7.64
N ALA A 366 14.19 5.27 7.07
CA ALA A 366 14.60 6.60 6.65
C ALA A 366 13.66 7.18 5.58
N TYR A 367 13.16 6.35 4.66
CA TYR A 367 12.24 6.78 3.61
C TYR A 367 10.86 7.19 4.16
N VAL A 368 10.27 6.42 5.07
CA VAL A 368 9.00 6.79 5.71
C VAL A 368 9.20 8.01 6.62
N PHE A 369 10.30 8.05 7.37
CA PHE A 369 10.64 9.19 8.22
C PHE A 369 10.82 10.48 7.42
N MET A 370 11.47 10.42 6.25
CA MET A 370 11.59 11.54 5.32
C MET A 370 10.21 12.06 4.88
N GLN A 371 9.27 11.17 4.54
CA GLN A 371 7.91 11.57 4.16
C GLN A 371 7.18 12.31 5.30
N VAL A 372 7.30 11.81 6.54
CA VAL A 372 6.69 12.44 7.72
C VAL A 372 7.33 13.80 8.01
N ILE A 373 8.65 13.94 7.87
CA ILE A 373 9.34 15.23 7.99
C ILE A 373 8.84 16.21 6.93
N ILE A 374 8.66 15.78 5.68
CA ILE A 374 8.15 16.67 4.63
C ILE A 374 6.77 17.19 5.00
N LEU A 375 5.87 16.33 5.50
CA LEU A 375 4.55 16.75 5.99
C LEU A 375 4.67 17.75 7.16
N LEU A 376 5.61 17.53 8.08
CA LEU A 376 5.86 18.44 9.21
C LEU A 376 6.30 19.82 8.74
N LEU A 377 7.23 19.84 7.79
CA LEU A 377 7.76 21.08 7.25
C LEU A 377 6.72 21.81 6.38
N GLN A 378 5.85 21.08 5.68
CA GLN A 378 4.70 21.68 4.99
C GLN A 378 3.72 22.36 5.96
N GLU A 379 3.63 21.86 7.19
CA GLU A 379 2.80 22.48 8.23
C GLU A 379 3.44 23.74 8.83
N SER A 380 4.75 23.71 9.09
CA SER A 380 5.46 24.83 9.74
C SER A 380 5.84 25.96 8.78
N PHE A 381 6.31 25.64 7.58
CA PHE A 381 6.81 26.63 6.60
C PHE A 381 5.82 26.89 5.46
N GLY A 382 4.67 26.21 5.48
CA GLY A 382 3.68 26.25 4.43
C GLY A 382 3.93 25.21 3.33
N PRO A 383 2.91 24.85 2.55
CA PRO A 383 2.94 23.66 1.70
C PRO A 383 3.88 23.75 0.48
N ARG A 384 4.34 24.97 0.13
CA ARG A 384 5.13 25.25 -1.08
C ARG A 384 6.58 25.66 -0.80
N PHE A 385 7.05 25.54 0.43
CA PHE A 385 8.35 26.09 0.82
C PHE A 385 9.55 25.48 0.08
N PHE A 386 9.43 24.24 -0.43
CA PHE A 386 10.49 23.52 -1.15
C PHE A 386 10.54 23.80 -2.66
N LEU A 387 9.58 24.51 -3.24
CA LEU A 387 9.47 24.63 -4.68
C LEU A 387 9.73 26.06 -5.18
N PRO A 388 10.48 26.21 -6.29
CA PRO A 388 10.69 27.51 -6.92
C PRO A 388 9.39 28.03 -7.55
N SER A 389 9.18 29.35 -7.46
CA SER A 389 7.95 30.04 -7.89
C SER A 389 7.57 29.84 -9.36
N PHE A 390 8.51 29.44 -10.22
CA PHE A 390 8.28 29.20 -11.65
C PHE A 390 7.49 27.92 -11.96
N LEU A 391 7.51 26.92 -11.07
CA LEU A 391 6.87 25.61 -11.32
C LEU A 391 5.34 25.63 -11.15
N PHE A 392 4.76 26.75 -10.69
CA PHE A 392 3.32 26.85 -10.45
C PHE A 392 2.73 28.13 -11.03
N SER A 393 1.89 27.95 -12.05
CA SER A 393 0.87 28.95 -12.40
C SER A 393 -0.16 28.99 -11.27
N SER A 394 -0.39 30.17 -10.70
CA SER A 394 -1.35 30.49 -9.64
C SER A 394 -2.80 30.16 -10.04
N LYS A 395 -3.14 28.87 -10.21
CA LYS A 395 -4.45 28.44 -10.76
C LYS A 395 -5.40 27.86 -9.71
N SER A 396 -5.01 27.77 -8.43
CA SER A 396 -5.79 27.01 -7.43
C SER A 396 -6.12 27.72 -6.13
N ILE A 397 -5.59 28.91 -5.85
CA ILE A 397 -5.94 29.65 -4.62
C ILE A 397 -6.79 30.83 -5.03
N TYR A 398 -8.10 30.72 -4.81
CA TYR A 398 -8.98 31.87 -4.94
C TYR A 398 -8.62 32.86 -3.84
N ASP A 399 -8.26 34.09 -4.21
CA ASP A 399 -7.99 35.14 -3.26
C ASP A 399 -9.31 35.62 -2.66
N TYR A 400 -9.61 35.16 -1.44
CA TYR A 400 -10.78 35.58 -0.66
C TYR A 400 -10.72 37.05 -0.24
N HIS A 401 -9.58 37.72 -0.42
CA HIS A 401 -9.41 39.13 -0.09
C HIS A 401 -9.00 39.89 -1.36
N PRO A 402 -9.81 39.90 -2.44
CA PRO A 402 -9.43 40.60 -3.66
C PRO A 402 -9.30 42.11 -3.40
N VAL A 403 -8.51 42.81 -4.23
CA VAL A 403 -8.55 44.27 -4.25
C VAL A 403 -9.86 44.62 -4.91
N ILE A 404 -10.82 45.14 -4.13
CA ILE A 404 -12.07 45.63 -4.69
C ILE A 404 -11.75 46.98 -5.33
N HIS A 405 -11.86 47.06 -6.65
CA HIS A 405 -11.72 48.32 -7.38
C HIS A 405 -12.97 49.20 -7.12
N THR A 406 -12.79 50.51 -7.22
CA THR A 406 -13.82 51.51 -6.87
C THR A 406 -15.13 51.34 -7.62
N GLU A 407 -15.07 50.87 -8.87
CA GLU A 407 -16.25 50.60 -9.72
C GLU A 407 -17.09 49.41 -9.20
N ASP A 408 -16.44 48.36 -8.72
CA ASP A 408 -17.10 47.19 -8.12
C ASP A 408 -17.60 47.49 -6.70
N LEU A 409 -16.95 48.43 -6.00
CA LEU A 409 -17.29 48.80 -4.63
C LEU A 409 -18.69 49.42 -4.54
N GLU A 410 -19.06 50.28 -5.49
CA GLU A 410 -20.39 50.91 -5.52
C GLU A 410 -21.50 49.88 -5.70
N THR A 411 -21.29 48.87 -6.55
CA THR A 411 -22.25 47.77 -6.77
C THR A 411 -22.37 46.83 -5.56
N LEU A 412 -21.26 46.58 -4.85
CA LEU A 412 -21.27 45.76 -3.63
C LEU A 412 -21.92 46.48 -2.45
N VAL A 413 -21.67 47.79 -2.31
CA VAL A 413 -22.29 48.64 -1.29
C VAL A 413 -23.78 48.83 -1.55
N SER A 414 -24.21 48.93 -2.82
CA SER A 414 -25.62 49.04 -3.18
C SER A 414 -26.42 47.76 -2.92
N ASN A 415 -25.79 46.59 -3.04
CA ASN A 415 -26.48 45.30 -3.01
C ASN A 415 -26.59 44.66 -1.62
N SER A 416 -25.63 44.88 -0.71
CA SER A 416 -25.76 44.68 0.76
C SER A 416 -24.37 44.69 1.43
N ASN A 417 -24.09 45.72 2.22
CA ASN A 417 -22.89 45.77 3.07
C ASN A 417 -23.06 45.03 4.42
N THR A 418 -24.14 44.26 4.58
CA THR A 418 -24.46 43.52 5.81
C THR A 418 -24.05 42.06 5.70
N CYS A 419 -23.29 41.55 6.66
CA CYS A 419 -22.93 40.15 6.73
C CYS A 419 -24.16 39.28 7.03
N PRO A 420 -24.53 38.31 6.18
CA PRO A 420 -25.71 37.46 6.39
C PRO A 420 -25.62 36.52 7.59
N ILE A 421 -24.42 36.25 8.11
CA ILE A 421 -24.18 35.30 9.20
C ILE A 421 -24.45 35.96 10.57
N CYS A 422 -23.92 37.16 10.79
CA CYS A 422 -24.03 37.88 12.06
C CYS A 422 -24.98 39.08 12.00
N MET A 423 -25.51 39.41 10.82
CA MET A 423 -26.40 40.55 10.57
C MET A 423 -25.80 41.92 10.91
N GLN A 424 -24.46 42.03 10.94
CA GLN A 424 -23.75 43.29 11.18
C GLN A 424 -23.14 43.84 9.89
N THR A 425 -22.95 45.16 9.83
CA THR A 425 -22.32 45.82 8.67
C THR A 425 -20.83 45.46 8.55
N ILE A 426 -20.36 45.39 7.31
CA ILE A 426 -18.97 45.10 6.97
C ILE A 426 -18.31 46.43 6.59
N GLU A 427 -17.26 46.79 7.33
CA GLU A 427 -16.47 47.99 7.04
C GLU A 427 -15.64 47.78 5.78
N LEU A 428 -15.99 48.48 4.71
CA LEU A 428 -15.29 48.49 3.44
C LEU A 428 -14.41 49.75 3.32
N PRO A 429 -13.24 49.68 2.65
CA PRO A 429 -12.37 50.84 2.50
C PRO A 429 -13.05 51.89 1.61
N SER A 430 -13.15 53.13 2.10
CA SER A 430 -13.71 54.26 1.34
C SER A 430 -12.75 54.78 0.26
N GLU A 431 -13.31 55.44 -0.75
CA GLU A 431 -12.58 56.07 -1.86
C GLU A 431 -11.36 56.86 -1.36
N GLY A 432 -10.19 56.62 -1.97
CA GLY A 432 -8.93 57.31 -1.66
C GLY A 432 -7.97 56.59 -0.70
N SER A 433 -8.37 55.47 -0.08
CA SER A 433 -7.60 54.82 1.00
C SER A 433 -6.66 53.68 0.56
N ALA A 434 -6.66 53.30 -0.72
CA ALA A 434 -6.05 52.05 -1.21
C ALA A 434 -4.53 51.93 -1.00
N LEU A 435 -3.83 53.04 -0.73
CA LEU A 435 -2.38 53.07 -0.47
C LEU A 435 -1.99 53.21 1.01
N HIS A 436 -2.95 53.37 1.93
CA HIS A 436 -2.68 53.63 3.34
C HIS A 436 -2.57 52.32 4.14
N PRO A 437 -1.63 52.15 5.10
CA PRO A 437 -1.46 50.91 5.86
C PRO A 437 -2.73 50.44 6.62
N SER A 438 -3.67 51.36 6.88
CA SER A 438 -4.99 51.06 7.46
C SER A 438 -5.91 50.26 6.51
N SER A 439 -5.84 50.46 5.20
CA SER A 439 -6.67 49.70 4.23
C SER A 439 -6.18 48.27 4.03
N ILE A 440 -4.88 48.01 4.23
CA ILE A 440 -4.31 46.65 4.25
C ILE A 440 -4.85 45.83 5.44
N MET A 441 -5.05 46.48 6.59
CA MET A 441 -5.65 45.83 7.76
C MET A 441 -7.15 45.58 7.58
N LEU A 442 -7.88 46.56 7.01
CA LEU A 442 -9.30 46.43 6.73
C LEU A 442 -9.59 45.33 5.69
N ARG A 443 -8.70 45.18 4.71
CA ARG A 443 -8.75 44.09 3.71
C ARG A 443 -8.70 42.70 4.32
N ARG A 444 -8.18 42.54 5.55
CA ARG A 444 -8.18 41.25 6.26
C ARG A 444 -9.46 41.00 7.06
N ASN A 445 -10.36 41.96 7.16
CA ASN A 445 -11.56 41.85 8.00
C ASN A 445 -12.79 41.33 7.25
N TYR A 446 -12.77 41.33 5.92
CA TYR A 446 -13.85 40.80 5.08
C TYR A 446 -13.33 39.70 4.15
N MET A 447 -14.21 38.82 3.71
CA MET A 447 -13.94 37.82 2.69
C MET A 447 -15.00 37.94 1.60
N LEU A 448 -14.56 37.96 0.34
CA LEU A 448 -15.42 37.86 -0.83
C LEU A 448 -15.37 36.43 -1.34
N THR A 449 -16.52 35.83 -1.63
CA THR A 449 -16.58 34.49 -2.23
C THR A 449 -16.54 34.55 -3.76
N PRO A 450 -16.23 33.44 -4.47
CA PRO A 450 -16.30 33.40 -5.93
C PRO A 450 -17.70 33.66 -6.50
N CYS A 451 -18.74 33.48 -5.68
CA CYS A 451 -20.12 33.83 -6.01
C CYS A 451 -20.47 35.28 -5.63
N HIS A 452 -19.47 36.13 -5.37
CA HIS A 452 -19.58 37.56 -5.10
C HIS A 452 -20.40 37.93 -3.87
N HIS A 453 -20.45 37.05 -2.86
CA HIS A 453 -21.07 37.35 -1.56
C HIS A 453 -20.02 37.77 -0.54
N LEU A 454 -20.31 38.81 0.23
CA LEU A 454 -19.41 39.43 1.19
C LEU A 454 -19.73 38.98 2.64
N TYR A 455 -18.69 38.65 3.41
CA TYR A 455 -18.83 38.24 4.81
C TYR A 455 -17.71 38.82 5.67
N HIS A 456 -17.91 38.91 6.99
CA HIS A 456 -16.77 39.08 7.90
C HIS A 456 -15.87 37.84 7.83
N ARG A 457 -14.55 38.06 7.90
CA ARG A 457 -13.56 36.98 7.90
C ARG A 457 -13.86 35.93 8.96
N GLN A 458 -14.15 36.34 10.20
CA GLN A 458 -14.41 35.41 11.30
C GLN A 458 -15.67 34.58 11.06
N CYS A 459 -16.75 35.22 10.62
CA CYS A 459 -18.03 34.55 10.35
C CYS A 459 -17.90 33.50 9.23
N LEU A 460 -17.26 33.87 8.11
CA LEU A 460 -17.08 32.93 7.01
C LEU A 460 -16.09 31.81 7.35
N MET A 461 -15.00 32.10 8.08
CA MET A 461 -14.05 31.08 8.52
C MET A 461 -14.72 30.03 9.42
N GLN A 462 -15.51 30.48 10.41
CA GLN A 462 -16.22 29.57 11.32
C GLN A 462 -17.29 28.76 10.58
N TRP A 463 -17.99 29.37 9.64
CA TRP A 463 -18.94 28.67 8.78
C TRP A 463 -18.25 27.62 7.90
N MET A 464 -17.13 27.98 7.25
CA MET A 464 -16.36 27.09 6.38
C MET A 464 -15.68 25.93 7.12
N GLU A 465 -15.48 26.05 8.42
CA GLU A 465 -15.02 24.95 9.27
C GLU A 465 -16.06 23.82 9.36
N LEU A 466 -17.36 24.14 9.26
CA LEU A 466 -18.44 23.16 9.29
C LEU A 466 -18.95 22.82 7.88
N HIS A 467 -19.07 23.83 7.02
CA HIS A 467 -19.75 23.74 5.72
C HIS A 467 -18.99 24.50 4.63
N SER A 468 -18.47 23.79 3.62
CA SER A 468 -17.80 24.38 2.44
C SER A 468 -18.79 24.87 1.36
N ILE A 469 -19.86 25.53 1.77
CA ILE A 469 -20.92 26.09 0.90
C ILE A 469 -21.23 27.53 1.31
N CYS A 470 -21.59 28.36 0.34
CA CYS A 470 -21.97 29.76 0.59
C CYS A 470 -23.31 29.81 1.37
N PRO A 471 -23.39 30.54 2.51
CA PRO A 471 -24.65 30.70 3.26
C PRO A 471 -25.80 31.28 2.43
N MET A 472 -25.50 32.19 1.51
CA MET A 472 -26.50 32.88 0.68
C MET A 472 -27.01 32.01 -0.48
N CYS A 473 -26.12 31.56 -1.36
CA CYS A 473 -26.50 30.88 -2.60
C CYS A 473 -26.20 29.37 -2.63
N ARG A 474 -25.67 28.80 -1.54
CA ARG A 474 -25.29 27.37 -1.41
C ARG A 474 -24.27 26.87 -2.44
N SER A 475 -23.65 27.76 -3.22
CA SER A 475 -22.54 27.42 -4.11
C SER A 475 -21.36 26.86 -3.33
N ARG A 476 -20.68 25.84 -3.85
CA ARG A 476 -19.46 25.30 -3.21
C ARG A 476 -18.35 26.35 -3.18
N LEU A 477 -17.72 26.50 -2.02
CA LEU A 477 -16.61 27.43 -1.83
C LEU A 477 -15.26 26.69 -1.93
N PRO A 478 -14.25 27.26 -2.64
CA PRO A 478 -12.87 26.78 -2.59
C PRO A 478 -12.35 26.72 -1.15
N PRO A 479 -11.41 25.84 -0.79
CA PRO A 479 -10.81 25.88 0.54
C PRO A 479 -10.06 27.21 0.78
N ILE A 480 -10.18 27.75 1.98
CA ILE A 480 -9.34 28.85 2.51
C ILE A 480 -7.96 28.38 2.97
#